data_AF-A0AAW7K4G7-F1
#
_entry.id   AF-A0AAW7K4G7-F1
#
_cell.length_a   1.000
_cell.length_b   1.000
_cell.length_c   1.000
_cell.angle_alpha   90.00
_cell.angle_beta   90.00
_cell.angle_gamma   90.00
#
_symmetry.space_group_name_H-M   'P 1'
#
loop_
_entity.id
_entity.type
_entity.pdbx_description
1 polymer ?
#
loop_
_entity_poly.entity_id
_entity_poly.type
_entity_poly.pdbx_seq_one_letter_code
_entity_poly.pdbx_strand_id
1 'polypeptide(L)'
;MNIEKMKLSELRPAEYNPRVELKSGMEEYEKLKQSILEFGFVDPPIFNKRTGNLVGGHQRVTVAKELGLFDEIEVSVVDLPLEKEKALNIALNKISGQWDEDKLALLLNELDENELNISGFTDKEIQEVIDQYDMRLDLETEAIDDGFEFELPEKPKAALGDIYQLGRHRLMCGDSTNKAHIELLMDGEKADLLITDPPYNVNYEGKTEEALKIKNDNKTASEFYSFLRSAFSSAYDNLKEGASFYVWYASSEVINFVNSLVDSQFMVKQELIWLKNSFVLGRQDYHWQHEPCLYGWKKDGSHRWYGDRKQTTVLDFDKPIANKEHPTMKPIPLFDYQIKNSSKKGDKILDIFGGSGTTMIACEQNDRQAYLMELDPKYVDVIINRWEEFTGKEAIKLN
;
A
#
# COMPACT_ATOMS: atom_id res chain seq x y z
N MET A 1 5.13 -1.49 -42.35
CA MET A 1 3.69 -1.81 -42.46
C MET A 1 3.11 -0.89 -43.51
N ASN A 2 2.40 -1.41 -44.51
CA ASN A 2 1.72 -0.59 -45.51
C ASN A 2 0.28 -0.39 -45.03
N ILE A 3 -0.11 0.85 -44.72
CA ILE A 3 -1.44 1.17 -44.21
C ILE A 3 -2.17 1.97 -45.27
N GLU A 4 -3.38 1.52 -45.63
CA GLU A 4 -4.23 2.16 -46.62
C GLU A 4 -5.62 2.40 -46.02
N LYS A 5 -6.30 3.47 -46.46
CA LYS A 5 -7.72 3.66 -46.14
C LYS A 5 -8.56 2.83 -47.08
N MET A 6 -9.44 2.02 -46.53
CA MET A 6 -10.37 1.20 -47.30
C MET A 6 -11.79 1.36 -46.78
N LYS A 7 -12.77 1.26 -47.68
CA LYS A 7 -14.17 1.26 -47.30
C LYS A 7 -14.47 0.03 -46.46
N LEU A 8 -15.17 0.24 -45.36
CA LEU A 8 -15.54 -0.85 -44.46
C LEU A 8 -16.34 -1.93 -45.21
N SER A 9 -17.19 -1.53 -46.16
CA SER A 9 -17.98 -2.42 -47.02
C SER A 9 -17.15 -3.31 -47.95
N GLU A 10 -15.91 -2.94 -48.27
CA GLU A 10 -15.02 -3.69 -49.16
C GLU A 10 -14.24 -4.80 -48.44
N LEU A 11 -14.18 -4.75 -47.10
CA LEU A 11 -13.46 -5.74 -46.30
C LEU A 11 -14.27 -7.03 -46.16
N ARG A 12 -13.90 -8.09 -46.87
CA ARG A 12 -14.63 -9.37 -46.86
C ARG A 12 -13.95 -10.37 -45.91
N PRO A 13 -14.67 -11.00 -44.98
CA PRO A 13 -14.08 -12.00 -44.10
C PRO A 13 -13.59 -13.21 -44.91
N ALA A 14 -12.45 -13.78 -44.51
CA ALA A 14 -11.99 -15.04 -45.09
C ALA A 14 -12.91 -16.20 -44.67
N GLU A 15 -13.45 -16.97 -45.62
CA GLU A 15 -14.35 -18.11 -45.34
C GLU A 15 -13.72 -19.18 -44.43
N TYR A 16 -12.39 -19.30 -44.43
CA TYR A 16 -11.67 -20.28 -43.64
C TYR A 16 -11.33 -19.78 -42.22
N ASN A 17 -11.71 -18.56 -41.85
CA ASN A 17 -11.43 -18.01 -40.53
C ASN A 17 -12.10 -18.88 -39.44
N PRO A 18 -11.34 -19.47 -38.51
CA PRO A 18 -11.87 -20.46 -37.58
C PRO A 18 -12.64 -19.87 -36.38
N ARG A 19 -12.68 -18.55 -36.22
CA ARG A 19 -13.39 -17.90 -35.11
C ARG A 19 -14.91 -17.92 -35.31
N VAL A 20 -15.62 -18.14 -34.22
CA VAL A 20 -17.09 -18.02 -34.17
C VAL A 20 -17.49 -16.58 -34.49
N GLU A 21 -18.50 -16.43 -35.33
CA GLU A 21 -19.08 -15.14 -35.66
C GLU A 21 -19.74 -14.52 -34.42
N LEU A 22 -19.30 -13.30 -34.07
CA LEU A 22 -19.90 -12.55 -32.97
C LEU A 22 -21.26 -11.99 -33.38
N LYS A 23 -22.19 -12.01 -32.44
CA LYS A 23 -23.53 -11.43 -32.60
C LYS A 23 -23.80 -10.47 -31.46
N SER A 24 -24.61 -9.45 -31.75
CA SER A 24 -25.17 -8.56 -30.74
C SER A 24 -25.78 -9.34 -29.56
N GLY A 25 -25.45 -8.92 -28.33
CA GLY A 25 -25.84 -9.60 -27.10
C GLY A 25 -24.86 -10.67 -26.59
N MET A 26 -23.82 -11.02 -27.36
CA MET A 26 -22.68 -11.78 -26.83
C MET A 26 -21.78 -10.87 -26.00
N GLU A 27 -21.22 -11.38 -24.91
CA GLU A 27 -20.37 -10.60 -24.00
C GLU A 27 -19.13 -10.01 -24.72
N GLU A 28 -18.43 -10.83 -25.51
CA GLU A 28 -17.29 -10.40 -26.33
C GLU A 28 -17.67 -9.32 -27.36
N TYR A 29 -18.90 -9.36 -27.88
CA TYR A 29 -19.40 -8.36 -28.83
C TYR A 29 -19.54 -7.00 -28.15
N GLU A 30 -20.15 -6.94 -26.97
CA GLU A 30 -20.34 -5.69 -26.25
C GLU A 30 -19.01 -5.09 -25.77
N LYS A 31 -18.05 -5.93 -25.32
CA LYS A 31 -16.68 -5.49 -24.98
C LYS A 31 -15.98 -4.83 -26.16
N LEU A 32 -15.98 -5.49 -27.32
CA LEU A 32 -15.38 -4.96 -28.55
C LEU A 32 -16.05 -3.68 -29.03
N LYS A 33 -17.38 -3.59 -28.89
CA LYS A 33 -18.13 -2.38 -29.22
C LYS A 33 -17.70 -1.19 -28.37
N GLN A 34 -17.59 -1.35 -27.05
CA GLN A 34 -17.13 -0.27 -26.16
C GLN A 34 -15.70 0.17 -26.51
N SER A 35 -14.79 -0.80 -26.68
CA SER A 35 -13.40 -0.52 -27.06
C SER A 35 -13.29 0.25 -28.38
N ILE A 36 -14.09 -0.11 -29.40
CA ILE A 36 -14.11 0.59 -30.70
C ILE A 36 -14.70 1.99 -30.59
N LEU A 37 -15.75 2.20 -29.77
CA LEU A 37 -16.36 3.51 -29.59
C LEU A 37 -15.41 4.50 -28.90
N GLU A 38 -14.64 4.02 -27.91
CA GLU A 38 -13.72 4.85 -27.16
C GLU A 38 -12.42 5.11 -27.91
N PHE A 39 -11.78 4.06 -28.44
CA PHE A 39 -10.42 4.14 -28.98
C PHE A 39 -10.35 4.06 -30.51
N GLY A 40 -11.42 3.68 -31.19
CA GLY A 40 -11.40 3.38 -32.62
C GLY A 40 -10.53 2.16 -32.96
N PHE A 41 -9.99 2.14 -34.18
CA PHE A 41 -9.12 1.05 -34.67
C PHE A 41 -7.64 1.38 -34.44
N VAL A 42 -7.18 1.34 -33.17
CA VAL A 42 -5.77 1.61 -32.83
C VAL A 42 -4.81 0.60 -33.46
N ASP A 43 -5.18 -0.68 -33.44
CA ASP A 43 -4.51 -1.73 -34.21
C ASP A 43 -5.30 -2.00 -35.51
N PRO A 44 -4.78 -1.65 -36.70
CA PRO A 44 -5.54 -1.72 -37.93
C PRO A 44 -5.77 -3.17 -38.38
N PRO A 45 -6.96 -3.52 -38.92
CA PRO A 45 -7.21 -4.85 -39.47
C PRO A 45 -6.26 -5.18 -40.62
N ILE A 46 -6.10 -6.46 -40.94
CA ILE A 46 -5.14 -6.91 -41.97
C ILE A 46 -5.91 -7.38 -43.19
N PHE A 47 -5.59 -6.84 -44.36
CA PHE A 47 -6.21 -7.19 -45.65
C PHE A 47 -5.17 -7.69 -46.64
N ASN A 48 -5.46 -8.77 -47.35
CA ASN A 48 -4.60 -9.27 -48.41
C ASN A 48 -5.10 -8.81 -49.77
N LYS A 49 -4.36 -7.90 -50.41
CA LYS A 49 -4.73 -7.39 -51.74
C LYS A 49 -4.69 -8.45 -52.84
N ARG A 50 -3.96 -9.55 -52.64
CA ARG A 50 -3.87 -10.64 -53.63
C ARG A 50 -5.16 -11.44 -53.71
N THR A 51 -5.78 -11.73 -52.58
CA THR A 51 -6.97 -12.59 -52.47
C THR A 51 -8.26 -11.79 -52.29
N GLY A 52 -8.15 -10.54 -51.83
CA GLY A 52 -9.30 -9.71 -51.49
C GLY A 52 -9.91 -10.03 -50.11
N ASN A 53 -9.19 -10.75 -49.26
CA ASN A 53 -9.69 -11.20 -47.97
C ASN A 53 -9.17 -10.36 -46.81
N LEU A 54 -10.02 -10.16 -45.82
CA LEU A 54 -9.63 -9.80 -44.47
C LEU A 54 -8.94 -11.02 -43.84
N VAL A 55 -7.73 -10.81 -43.33
CA VAL A 55 -6.86 -11.85 -42.74
C VAL A 55 -6.87 -11.76 -41.22
N GLY A 56 -7.01 -10.55 -40.67
CA GLY A 56 -7.00 -10.27 -39.23
C GLY A 56 -7.94 -9.11 -38.86
N GLY A 57 -8.41 -9.08 -37.61
CA GLY A 57 -9.36 -8.05 -37.14
C GLY A 57 -10.84 -8.33 -37.46
N HIS A 58 -11.18 -9.56 -37.87
CA HIS A 58 -12.54 -9.99 -38.26
C HIS A 58 -13.65 -9.52 -37.31
N GLN A 59 -13.52 -9.84 -36.01
CA GLN A 59 -14.53 -9.51 -35.00
C GLN A 59 -14.76 -7.99 -34.87
N ARG A 60 -13.68 -7.18 -34.87
CA ARG A 60 -13.78 -5.71 -34.82
C ARG A 60 -14.46 -5.14 -36.07
N VAL A 61 -14.11 -5.65 -37.25
CA VAL A 61 -14.74 -5.24 -38.51
C VAL A 61 -16.22 -5.62 -38.54
N THR A 62 -16.60 -6.81 -38.06
CA THR A 62 -18.01 -7.21 -37.93
C THR A 62 -18.79 -6.26 -37.03
N VAL A 63 -18.31 -6.01 -35.81
CA VAL A 63 -18.96 -5.08 -34.86
C VAL A 63 -19.10 -3.68 -35.47
N ALA A 64 -18.04 -3.15 -36.08
CA ALA A 64 -18.08 -1.83 -36.71
C ALA A 64 -19.06 -1.75 -37.89
N LYS A 65 -19.20 -2.83 -38.68
CA LYS A 65 -20.16 -2.93 -39.79
C LYS A 65 -21.59 -2.96 -39.31
N GLU A 66 -21.88 -3.81 -38.32
CA GLU A 66 -23.25 -3.95 -37.79
C GLU A 66 -23.76 -2.66 -37.17
N LEU A 67 -22.88 -1.89 -36.54
CA LEU A 67 -23.20 -0.63 -35.89
C LEU A 67 -23.13 0.59 -36.83
N GLY A 68 -22.61 0.44 -38.06
CA GLY A 68 -22.45 1.53 -39.01
C GLY A 68 -21.55 2.67 -38.50
N LEU A 69 -20.52 2.35 -37.70
CA LEU A 69 -19.71 3.35 -37.00
C LEU A 69 -18.78 4.15 -37.93
N PHE A 70 -18.34 3.56 -39.05
CA PHE A 70 -17.35 4.15 -39.96
C PHE A 70 -17.64 3.81 -41.42
N ASP A 71 -17.41 4.77 -42.32
CA ASP A 71 -17.44 4.56 -43.78
C ASP A 71 -16.13 3.93 -44.29
N GLU A 72 -15.00 4.43 -43.79
CA GLU A 72 -13.65 3.99 -44.14
C GLU A 72 -12.81 3.81 -42.88
N ILE A 73 -11.92 2.82 -42.88
CA ILE A 73 -10.96 2.57 -41.79
C ILE A 73 -9.56 2.39 -42.35
N GLU A 74 -8.55 2.57 -41.50
CA GLU A 74 -7.16 2.26 -41.82
C GLU A 74 -6.91 0.75 -41.73
N VAL A 75 -6.27 0.18 -42.75
CA VAL A 75 -6.08 -1.26 -42.92
C VAL A 75 -4.64 -1.55 -43.30
N SER A 76 -4.04 -2.53 -42.65
CA SER A 76 -2.71 -3.05 -42.98
C SER A 76 -2.78 -3.96 -44.20
N VAL A 77 -2.19 -3.56 -45.31
CA VAL A 77 -2.25 -4.29 -46.58
C VAL A 77 -1.04 -5.19 -46.75
N VAL A 78 -1.30 -6.47 -46.99
CA VAL A 78 -0.30 -7.49 -47.31
C VAL A 78 -0.52 -8.06 -48.72
N ASP A 79 0.53 -8.64 -49.30
CA ASP A 79 0.48 -9.33 -50.60
C ASP A 79 1.05 -10.74 -50.42
N LEU A 80 0.20 -11.67 -50.00
CA LEU A 80 0.61 -13.03 -49.63
C LEU A 80 -0.07 -14.07 -50.50
N PRO A 81 0.62 -15.17 -50.87
CA PRO A 81 -0.05 -16.38 -51.36
C PRO A 81 -1.05 -16.92 -50.34
N LEU A 82 -2.10 -17.60 -50.81
CA LEU A 82 -3.21 -18.08 -49.97
C LEU A 82 -2.74 -18.98 -48.81
N GLU A 83 -1.70 -19.79 -49.02
CA GLU A 83 -1.14 -20.67 -47.97
C GLU A 83 -0.52 -19.86 -46.83
N LYS A 84 0.16 -18.76 -47.15
CA LYS A 84 0.75 -17.85 -46.17
C LYS A 84 -0.29 -16.97 -45.51
N GLU A 85 -1.35 -16.61 -46.24
CA GLU A 85 -2.52 -15.91 -45.67
C GLU A 85 -3.20 -16.75 -44.59
N LYS A 86 -3.48 -18.03 -44.88
CA LYS A 86 -4.07 -18.97 -43.92
C LYS A 86 -3.20 -19.13 -42.67
N ALA A 87 -1.89 -19.29 -42.86
CA ALA A 87 -0.95 -19.38 -41.75
C ALA A 87 -0.94 -18.10 -40.89
N LEU A 88 -0.98 -16.93 -41.53
CA LEU A 88 -1.07 -15.64 -40.84
C LEU A 88 -2.39 -15.49 -40.09
N ASN A 89 -3.51 -15.87 -40.70
CA ASN A 89 -4.83 -15.86 -40.04
C ASN A 89 -4.81 -16.73 -38.75
N ILE A 90 -4.25 -17.93 -38.81
CA ILE A 90 -4.12 -18.79 -37.62
C ILE A 90 -3.19 -18.16 -36.58
N ALA A 91 -2.04 -17.64 -37.00
CA ALA A 91 -1.06 -17.01 -36.10
C ALA A 91 -1.68 -15.83 -35.33
N LEU A 92 -2.42 -14.95 -36.02
CA LEU A 92 -3.11 -13.80 -35.41
C LEU A 92 -4.22 -14.23 -34.45
N ASN A 93 -4.83 -15.39 -34.69
CA ASN A 93 -5.86 -15.94 -33.81
C ASN A 93 -5.30 -16.69 -32.59
N LYS A 94 -4.07 -17.22 -32.67
CA LYS A 94 -3.47 -18.11 -31.64
C LYS A 94 -2.36 -17.46 -30.81
N ILE A 95 -1.59 -16.53 -31.38
CA ILE A 95 -0.48 -15.87 -30.70
C ILE A 95 -1.04 -14.69 -29.89
N SER A 96 -1.67 -15.00 -28.75
CA SER A 96 -1.86 -14.04 -27.66
C SER A 96 -0.69 -14.22 -26.70
N GLY A 97 0.06 -13.17 -26.40
CA GLY A 97 1.12 -13.22 -25.40
C GLY A 97 0.58 -13.64 -24.03
N GLN A 98 1.44 -14.22 -23.19
CA GLN A 98 1.11 -14.38 -21.77
C GLN A 98 1.23 -13.01 -21.07
N TRP A 99 0.39 -12.78 -20.08
CA TRP A 99 0.53 -11.63 -19.21
C TRP A 99 1.63 -11.87 -18.18
N ASP A 100 2.30 -10.78 -17.79
CA ASP A 100 3.01 -10.73 -16.52
C ASP A 100 1.94 -10.48 -15.45
N GLU A 101 1.47 -11.54 -14.81
CA GLU A 101 0.31 -11.53 -13.91
C GLU A 101 0.47 -10.54 -12.75
N ASP A 102 1.71 -10.32 -12.27
CA ASP A 102 1.97 -9.39 -11.17
C ASP A 102 1.82 -7.93 -11.64
N LYS A 103 2.34 -7.61 -12.84
CA LYS A 103 2.14 -6.28 -13.44
C LYS A 103 0.68 -6.05 -13.83
N LEU A 104 0.00 -7.10 -14.28
CA LEU A 104 -1.42 -7.04 -14.63
C LEU A 104 -2.27 -6.74 -13.40
N ALA A 105 -2.03 -7.45 -12.28
CA ALA A 105 -2.74 -7.20 -11.02
C ALA A 105 -2.54 -5.76 -10.52
N LEU A 106 -1.30 -5.24 -10.56
CA LEU A 106 -1.00 -3.86 -10.19
C LEU A 106 -1.73 -2.86 -11.09
N LEU A 107 -1.69 -3.06 -12.41
CA LEU A 107 -2.35 -2.17 -13.37
C LEU A 107 -3.87 -2.19 -13.20
N LEU A 108 -4.49 -3.37 -13.03
CA LEU A 108 -5.94 -3.49 -12.80
C LEU A 108 -6.38 -2.83 -11.49
N ASN A 109 -5.53 -2.81 -10.47
CA ASN A 109 -5.81 -2.11 -9.21
C ASN A 109 -5.72 -0.58 -9.31
N GLU A 110 -5.00 -0.05 -10.31
CA GLU A 110 -4.84 1.40 -10.52
C GLU A 110 -6.00 2.03 -11.31
N LEU A 111 -6.72 1.24 -12.12
CA LEU A 111 -7.80 1.71 -12.98
C LEU A 111 -9.11 1.98 -12.22
N ASP A 112 -9.85 3.00 -12.64
CA ASP A 112 -11.18 3.29 -12.12
C ASP A 112 -12.28 2.38 -12.72
N GLU A 113 -13.50 2.46 -12.19
CA GLU A 113 -14.61 1.60 -12.61
C GLU A 113 -14.99 1.79 -14.10
N ASN A 114 -14.85 3.00 -14.65
CA ASN A 114 -15.14 3.23 -16.07
C ASN A 114 -14.04 2.63 -16.93
N GLU A 115 -12.78 2.80 -16.54
CA GLU A 115 -11.62 2.27 -17.25
C GLU A 115 -11.59 0.75 -17.23
N LEU A 116 -11.95 0.12 -16.11
CA LEU A 116 -12.06 -1.33 -15.98
C LEU A 116 -13.14 -1.91 -16.90
N ASN A 117 -14.30 -1.24 -17.01
CA ASN A 117 -15.36 -1.66 -17.94
C ASN A 117 -14.91 -1.64 -19.40
N ILE A 118 -14.02 -0.73 -19.77
CA ILE A 118 -13.51 -0.59 -21.15
C ILE A 118 -12.35 -1.56 -21.43
N SER A 119 -11.62 -1.99 -20.39
CA SER A 119 -10.46 -2.90 -20.50
C SER A 119 -10.80 -4.28 -21.10
N GLY A 120 -12.06 -4.69 -21.01
CA GLY A 120 -12.54 -5.99 -21.48
C GLY A 120 -12.37 -7.15 -20.48
N PHE A 121 -11.79 -6.90 -19.30
CA PHE A 121 -11.81 -7.84 -18.20
C PHE A 121 -13.20 -7.86 -17.52
N THR A 122 -13.66 -9.05 -17.11
CA THR A 122 -14.82 -9.16 -16.22
C THR A 122 -14.42 -8.92 -14.77
N ASP A 123 -15.37 -8.50 -13.93
CA ASP A 123 -15.17 -8.41 -12.47
C ASP A 123 -14.60 -9.71 -11.88
N LYS A 124 -15.04 -10.86 -12.41
CA LYS A 124 -14.56 -12.16 -11.97
C LYS A 124 -13.11 -12.40 -12.36
N GLU A 125 -12.71 -12.07 -13.59
CA GLU A 125 -11.31 -12.20 -14.04
C GLU A 125 -10.39 -11.23 -13.31
N ILE A 126 -10.85 -9.99 -13.08
CA ILE A 126 -10.14 -9.00 -12.26
C ILE A 126 -9.92 -9.57 -10.85
N GLN A 127 -10.99 -10.08 -10.24
CA GLN A 127 -10.91 -10.66 -8.90
C GLN A 127 -10.01 -11.89 -8.86
N GLU A 128 -10.04 -12.76 -9.87
CA GLU A 128 -9.18 -13.95 -9.93
C GLU A 128 -7.69 -13.57 -10.08
N VAL A 129 -7.37 -12.56 -10.88
CA VAL A 129 -5.98 -12.07 -11.03
C VAL A 129 -5.50 -11.41 -9.74
N ILE A 130 -6.34 -10.59 -9.12
CA ILE A 130 -6.04 -9.93 -7.84
C ILE A 130 -5.91 -10.97 -6.72
N ASP A 131 -6.86 -11.90 -6.57
CA ASP A 131 -6.81 -12.95 -5.54
C ASP A 131 -5.56 -13.82 -5.69
N GLN A 132 -5.13 -14.14 -6.92
CA GLN A 132 -3.89 -14.89 -7.13
C GLN A 132 -2.64 -14.10 -6.78
N TYR A 133 -2.63 -12.79 -7.03
CA TYR A 133 -1.56 -11.90 -6.61
C TYR A 133 -1.53 -11.78 -5.08
N ASP A 134 -2.68 -11.57 -4.46
CA ASP A 134 -2.86 -11.49 -3.00
C ASP A 134 -2.47 -12.81 -2.34
N MET A 135 -2.85 -13.97 -2.89
CA MET A 135 -2.42 -15.28 -2.39
C MET A 135 -0.89 -15.46 -2.45
N ARG A 136 -0.20 -14.83 -3.41
CA ARG A 136 1.27 -14.85 -3.46
C ARG A 136 1.87 -13.91 -2.43
N LEU A 137 1.19 -12.81 -2.11
CA LEU A 137 1.53 -11.92 -0.98
C LEU A 137 1.26 -12.58 0.38
N ASP A 138 0.18 -13.35 0.53
CA ASP A 138 -0.19 -14.11 1.74
C ASP A 138 0.78 -15.26 2.05
N LEU A 139 1.63 -15.66 1.09
CA LEU A 139 2.76 -16.55 1.39
C LEU A 139 3.89 -15.84 2.18
N GLU A 140 3.79 -14.53 2.43
CA GLU A 140 4.58 -13.85 3.44
C GLU A 140 4.03 -14.18 4.83
N THR A 141 4.79 -14.97 5.60
CA THR A 141 4.51 -15.26 7.02
C THR A 141 4.06 -14.00 7.76
N GLU A 142 2.89 -14.03 8.39
CA GLU A 142 2.46 -12.99 9.32
C GLU A 142 3.46 -12.87 10.46
N ALA A 143 3.78 -11.63 10.84
CA ALA A 143 4.60 -11.42 12.02
C ALA A 143 3.84 -11.91 13.25
N ILE A 144 4.55 -12.60 14.12
CA ILE A 144 4.02 -13.03 15.41
C ILE A 144 4.56 -12.14 16.52
N ASP A 145 3.82 -12.04 17.61
CA ASP A 145 4.37 -11.44 18.83
C ASP A 145 5.58 -12.25 19.30
N ASP A 146 6.64 -11.54 19.70
CA ASP A 146 7.89 -12.11 20.20
C ASP A 146 7.83 -12.49 21.68
N GLY A 147 6.73 -12.18 22.37
CA GLY A 147 6.56 -12.42 23.80
C GLY A 147 7.59 -11.66 24.65
N PHE A 148 8.17 -10.58 24.12
CA PHE A 148 9.26 -9.87 24.78
C PHE A 148 8.79 -9.17 26.06
N GLU A 149 9.57 -9.37 27.11
CA GLU A 149 9.38 -8.77 28.43
C GLU A 149 10.63 -7.98 28.79
N PHE A 150 10.47 -6.80 29.38
CA PHE A 150 11.60 -6.00 29.84
C PHE A 150 11.29 -5.27 31.14
N GLU A 151 12.35 -5.06 31.89
CA GLU A 151 12.41 -4.10 32.99
C GLU A 151 13.13 -2.85 32.50
N LEU A 152 12.66 -1.66 32.89
CA LEU A 152 13.35 -0.43 32.52
C LEU A 152 14.69 -0.34 33.26
N PRO A 153 15.82 -0.12 32.54
CA PRO A 153 17.11 -0.01 33.21
C PRO A 153 17.12 1.18 34.18
N GLU A 154 17.71 1.01 35.36
CA GLU A 154 17.88 2.13 36.31
C GLU A 154 18.68 3.27 35.67
N LYS A 155 19.76 2.92 34.97
CA LYS A 155 20.65 3.84 34.26
C LYS A 155 20.76 3.41 32.79
N PRO A 156 20.34 4.27 31.85
CA PRO A 156 20.45 3.95 30.44
C PRO A 156 21.90 4.01 29.95
N LYS A 157 22.25 3.15 28.99
CA LYS A 157 23.50 3.18 28.22
C LYS A 157 23.40 4.19 27.08
N ALA A 158 22.23 4.31 26.45
CA ALA A 158 21.96 5.33 25.46
C ALA A 158 21.95 6.74 26.06
N ALA A 159 22.25 7.72 25.21
CA ALA A 159 22.13 9.14 25.50
C ALA A 159 21.50 9.90 24.33
N LEU A 160 20.88 11.05 24.62
CA LEU A 160 20.29 11.90 23.60
C LEU A 160 21.34 12.29 22.54
N GLY A 161 21.01 12.08 21.27
CA GLY A 161 21.88 12.28 20.12
C GLY A 161 22.59 11.02 19.64
N ASP A 162 22.55 9.92 20.41
CA ASP A 162 23.13 8.65 19.99
C ASP A 162 22.36 8.04 18.81
N ILE A 163 23.10 7.49 17.84
CA ILE A 163 22.55 6.82 16.66
C ILE A 163 23.08 5.39 16.63
N TYR A 164 22.20 4.43 16.41
CA TYR A 164 22.50 3.00 16.40
C TYR A 164 22.08 2.38 15.07
N GLN A 165 22.95 1.51 14.54
CA GLN A 165 22.65 0.61 13.44
C GLN A 165 22.28 -0.76 14.01
N LEU A 166 21.07 -1.23 13.73
CA LEU A 166 20.54 -2.52 14.16
C LEU A 166 20.30 -3.37 12.91
N GLY A 167 21.34 -4.05 12.43
CA GLY A 167 21.28 -4.76 11.16
C GLY A 167 20.94 -3.82 10.00
N ARG A 168 19.75 -3.95 9.41
CA ARG A 168 19.24 -3.07 8.33
C ARG A 168 18.42 -1.87 8.84
N HIS A 169 18.21 -1.80 10.14
CA HIS A 169 17.40 -0.78 10.79
C HIS A 169 18.28 0.30 11.42
N ARG A 170 17.69 1.46 11.68
CA ARG A 170 18.35 2.59 12.31
C ARG A 170 17.50 3.13 13.46
N LEU A 171 18.14 3.39 14.58
CA LEU A 171 17.50 3.91 15.79
C LEU A 171 18.26 5.15 16.25
N MET A 172 17.54 6.19 16.63
CA MET A 172 18.14 7.39 17.22
C MET A 172 17.48 7.70 18.56
N CYS A 173 18.30 8.00 19.57
CA CYS A 173 17.83 8.66 20.77
C CYS A 173 17.67 10.15 20.47
N GLY A 174 16.45 10.65 20.30
CA GLY A 174 16.25 12.00 19.78
C GLY A 174 14.84 12.58 19.95
N ASP A 175 14.69 13.84 19.56
CA ASP A 175 13.46 14.60 19.66
C ASP A 175 12.77 14.71 18.30
N SER A 176 11.60 14.10 18.18
CA SER A 176 10.80 14.07 16.96
C SER A 176 10.25 15.43 16.54
N THR A 177 10.23 16.41 17.44
CA THR A 177 9.88 17.80 17.09
C THR A 177 11.02 18.57 16.41
N ASN A 178 12.24 18.01 16.45
CA ASN A 178 13.42 18.62 15.86
C ASN A 178 13.71 18.03 14.46
N LYS A 179 13.52 18.87 13.43
CA LYS A 179 13.80 18.50 12.03
C LYS A 179 15.20 17.93 11.81
N ALA A 180 16.21 18.52 12.44
CA ALA A 180 17.59 18.07 12.28
C ALA A 180 17.80 16.66 12.85
N HIS A 181 17.06 16.26 13.91
CA HIS A 181 17.16 14.91 14.44
C HIS A 181 16.54 13.90 13.47
N ILE A 182 15.39 14.19 12.87
CA ILE A 182 14.78 13.30 11.88
C ILE A 182 15.68 13.19 10.63
N GLU A 183 16.27 14.29 10.17
CA GLU A 183 17.24 14.27 9.06
C GLU A 183 18.47 13.40 9.36
N LEU A 184 19.01 13.47 10.60
CA LEU A 184 20.13 12.63 11.05
C LEU A 184 19.75 11.15 11.19
N LEU A 185 18.55 10.86 11.67
CA LEU A 185 17.99 9.50 11.71
C LEU A 185 17.88 8.94 10.29
N MET A 186 17.37 9.73 9.35
CA MET A 186 17.10 9.29 7.98
C MET A 186 18.33 9.23 7.08
N ASP A 187 19.42 9.92 7.42
CA ASP A 187 20.72 9.83 6.74
C ASP A 187 20.65 10.03 5.21
N GLY A 188 19.83 10.99 4.78
CA GLY A 188 19.59 11.30 3.37
C GLY A 188 18.55 10.41 2.67
N GLU A 189 18.03 9.38 3.32
CA GLU A 189 16.96 8.54 2.82
C GLU A 189 15.57 9.17 3.03
N LYS A 190 14.56 8.62 2.35
CA LYS A 190 13.14 8.98 2.54
C LYS A 190 12.33 7.71 2.81
N ALA A 191 11.44 7.78 3.80
CA ALA A 191 10.58 6.67 4.17
C ALA A 191 9.34 6.55 3.25
N ASP A 192 8.92 5.31 3.01
CA ASP A 192 7.76 4.93 2.22
C ASP A 192 6.47 5.00 3.04
N LEU A 193 6.57 4.79 4.35
CA LEU A 193 5.46 4.74 5.28
C LEU A 193 5.82 5.43 6.61
N LEU A 194 4.87 6.19 7.15
CA LEU A 194 4.89 6.62 8.56
C LEU A 194 3.92 5.73 9.37
N ILE A 195 4.40 5.03 10.38
CA ILE A 195 3.55 4.34 11.37
C ILE A 195 4.04 4.74 12.75
N THR A 196 3.18 5.34 13.56
CA THR A 196 3.64 5.91 14.82
C THR A 196 2.53 6.03 15.86
N ASP A 197 2.92 6.00 17.13
CA ASP A 197 2.05 6.00 18.31
C ASP A 197 2.50 7.10 19.29
N PRO A 198 2.15 8.38 19.01
CA PRO A 198 2.58 9.51 19.84
C PRO A 198 1.97 9.46 21.25
N PRO A 199 2.52 10.21 22.23
CA PRO A 199 1.86 10.43 23.51
C PRO A 199 0.43 10.98 23.33
N TYR A 200 -0.50 10.59 24.19
CA TYR A 200 -1.94 10.85 24.05
C TYR A 200 -2.45 12.03 24.90
N ASN A 201 -1.58 12.67 25.67
CA ASN A 201 -1.90 13.76 26.58
C ASN A 201 -2.90 13.39 27.68
N VAL A 202 -2.93 12.12 28.09
CA VAL A 202 -3.90 11.60 29.09
C VAL A 202 -3.34 11.56 30.50
N ASN A 203 -2.13 12.09 30.70
CA ASN A 203 -1.35 12.05 31.94
C ASN A 203 -1.30 10.62 32.51
N TYR A 204 -0.83 9.69 31.67
CA TYR A 204 -0.74 8.28 32.00
C TYR A 204 0.20 8.04 33.20
N GLU A 205 -0.29 7.26 34.16
CA GLU A 205 0.49 6.71 35.27
C GLU A 205 0.29 5.18 35.32
N GLY A 206 1.40 4.45 35.25
CA GLY A 206 1.43 2.99 35.35
C GLY A 206 0.82 2.50 36.67
N LYS A 207 0.23 1.30 36.65
CA LYS A 207 -0.40 0.70 37.83
C LYS A 207 0.58 -0.10 38.72
N THR A 208 1.87 -0.08 38.39
CA THR A 208 2.95 -0.71 39.16
C THR A 208 3.35 0.15 40.37
N GLU A 209 4.13 -0.40 41.31
CA GLU A 209 4.62 0.36 42.47
C GLU A 209 5.44 1.60 42.07
N GLU A 210 6.05 1.57 40.89
CA GLU A 210 6.92 2.62 40.35
C GLU A 210 6.16 3.74 39.62
N ALA A 211 4.85 3.57 39.37
CA ALA A 211 3.96 4.55 38.75
C ALA A 211 4.56 5.24 37.50
N LEU A 212 5.07 4.45 36.56
CA LEU A 212 5.75 4.93 35.35
C LEU A 212 4.92 5.95 34.57
N LYS A 213 5.55 7.05 34.15
CA LYS A 213 4.91 8.15 33.40
C LYS A 213 5.46 8.24 31.98
N ILE A 214 4.59 8.59 31.04
CA ILE A 214 4.97 8.85 29.64
C ILE A 214 5.47 10.29 29.52
N LYS A 215 6.64 10.49 28.92
CA LYS A 215 7.17 11.85 28.65
C LYS A 215 6.26 12.57 27.66
N ASN A 216 6.07 13.88 27.87
CA ASN A 216 5.22 14.75 27.04
C ASN A 216 3.71 14.44 27.04
N ASP A 217 3.21 13.65 28.00
CA ASP A 217 1.82 13.20 28.06
C ASP A 217 0.90 14.06 28.97
N ASN A 218 1.33 15.27 29.35
CA ASN A 218 0.53 16.20 30.17
C ASN A 218 0.88 17.65 29.84
N LYS A 219 0.18 18.20 28.84
CA LYS A 219 0.34 19.53 28.25
C LYS A 219 -1.03 20.20 28.13
N THR A 220 -1.04 21.52 28.05
CA THR A 220 -2.25 22.22 27.62
C THR A 220 -2.58 21.88 26.16
N ALA A 221 -3.85 22.04 25.76
CA ALA A 221 -4.27 21.74 24.38
C ALA A 221 -3.43 22.48 23.31
N SER A 222 -3.07 23.74 23.55
CA SER A 222 -2.27 24.54 22.62
C SER A 222 -0.81 24.06 22.52
N GLU A 223 -0.21 23.68 23.65
CA GLU A 223 1.14 23.14 23.68
C GLU A 223 1.18 21.75 23.04
N PHE A 224 0.16 20.93 23.28
CA PHE A 224 0.05 19.60 22.70
C PHE A 224 -0.14 19.64 21.18
N TYR A 225 -1.03 20.52 20.67
CA TYR A 225 -1.13 20.79 19.23
C TYR A 225 0.21 21.24 18.64
N SER A 226 0.90 22.18 19.29
CA SER A 226 2.19 22.70 18.78
C SER A 226 3.27 21.61 18.74
N PHE A 227 3.27 20.72 19.74
CA PHE A 227 4.12 19.54 19.81
C PHE A 227 3.84 18.58 18.65
N LEU A 228 2.58 18.16 18.47
CA LEU A 228 2.18 17.24 17.40
C LEU A 228 2.46 17.82 16.01
N ARG A 229 2.11 19.09 15.78
CA ARG A 229 2.36 19.77 14.51
C ARG A 229 3.85 19.80 14.17
N SER A 230 4.70 20.10 15.15
CA SER A 230 6.16 20.13 14.94
C SER A 230 6.70 18.74 14.60
N ALA A 231 6.22 17.71 15.29
CA ALA A 231 6.60 16.32 15.02
C ALA A 231 6.16 15.84 13.62
N PHE A 232 4.88 16.03 13.28
CA PHE A 232 4.34 15.62 11.98
C PHE A 232 4.94 16.40 10.82
N SER A 233 5.18 17.71 10.97
CA SER A 233 5.87 18.51 9.95
C SER A 233 7.31 18.03 9.72
N SER A 234 8.02 17.63 10.78
CA SER A 234 9.38 17.09 10.67
C SER A 234 9.41 15.73 9.98
N ALA A 235 8.41 14.88 10.25
CA ALA A 235 8.25 13.60 9.57
C ALA A 235 7.87 13.78 8.09
N TYR A 236 6.93 14.67 7.77
CA TYR A 236 6.44 14.92 6.41
C TYR A 236 7.58 15.19 5.42
N ASP A 237 8.54 16.02 5.83
CA ASP A 237 9.70 16.40 5.01
C ASP A 237 10.59 15.18 4.68
N ASN A 238 10.51 14.10 5.46
CA ASN A 238 11.34 12.89 5.34
C ASN A 238 10.61 11.66 4.79
N LEU A 239 9.39 11.86 4.30
CA LEU A 239 8.62 10.85 3.60
C LEU A 239 8.68 11.06 2.08
N LYS A 240 8.60 9.97 1.31
CA LYS A 240 8.42 10.02 -0.15
C LYS A 240 7.10 10.70 -0.53
N GLU A 241 6.98 11.12 -1.78
CA GLU A 241 5.73 11.66 -2.32
C GLU A 241 4.59 10.63 -2.19
N GLY A 242 3.41 11.08 -1.77
CA GLY A 242 2.24 10.21 -1.61
C GLY A 242 2.36 9.15 -0.50
N ALA A 243 3.41 9.18 0.33
CA ALA A 243 3.58 8.20 1.41
C ALA A 243 2.36 8.14 2.33
N SER A 244 1.90 6.93 2.61
CA SER A 244 0.81 6.66 3.55
C SER A 244 1.25 6.91 4.99
N PHE A 245 0.29 7.09 5.89
CA PHE A 245 0.55 7.14 7.33
C PHE A 245 -0.50 6.40 8.15
N TYR A 246 -0.07 5.89 9.30
CA TYR A 246 -0.89 5.40 10.40
C TYR A 246 -0.47 6.14 11.68
N VAL A 247 -1.39 6.88 12.30
CA VAL A 247 -1.16 7.60 13.55
C VAL A 247 -2.18 7.16 14.58
N TRP A 248 -1.71 6.41 15.56
CA TRP A 248 -2.50 6.01 16.72
C TRP A 248 -2.70 7.19 17.66
N TYR A 249 -3.88 7.28 18.27
CA TYR A 249 -4.24 8.44 19.09
C TYR A 249 -5.31 8.12 20.15
N ALA A 250 -5.52 9.00 21.12
CA ALA A 250 -6.67 8.93 22.03
C ALA A 250 -7.86 9.71 21.49
N SER A 251 -9.06 9.11 21.46
CA SER A 251 -10.29 9.75 20.99
C SER A 251 -10.59 11.10 21.64
N SER A 252 -10.18 11.31 22.91
CA SER A 252 -10.33 12.59 23.61
C SER A 252 -9.54 13.74 22.99
N GLU A 253 -8.46 13.44 22.27
CA GLU A 253 -7.56 14.42 21.64
C GLU A 253 -7.70 14.47 20.11
N VAL A 254 -8.77 13.89 19.55
CA VAL A 254 -9.01 13.81 18.10
C VAL A 254 -8.80 15.14 17.37
N ILE A 255 -9.24 16.24 17.98
CA ILE A 255 -9.13 17.58 17.39
C ILE A 255 -7.66 17.98 17.21
N ASN A 256 -6.82 17.74 18.22
CA ASN A 256 -5.40 18.11 18.17
C ASN A 256 -4.64 17.25 17.17
N PHE A 257 -4.90 15.95 17.12
CA PHE A 257 -4.28 15.05 16.16
C PHE A 257 -4.66 15.37 14.70
N VAL A 258 -5.96 15.48 14.41
CA VAL A 258 -6.45 15.77 13.05
C VAL A 258 -5.93 17.13 12.56
N ASN A 259 -6.06 18.19 13.36
CA ASN A 259 -5.60 19.52 12.96
C ASN A 259 -4.08 19.53 12.71
N SER A 260 -3.30 18.89 13.58
CA SER A 260 -1.84 18.84 13.44
C SER A 260 -1.41 18.11 12.16
N LEU A 261 -2.09 17.03 11.79
CA LEU A 261 -1.83 16.31 10.53
C LEU A 261 -2.21 17.15 9.30
N VAL A 262 -3.41 17.71 9.30
CA VAL A 262 -3.92 18.51 8.17
C VAL A 262 -3.05 19.74 7.92
N ASP A 263 -2.66 20.45 8.99
CA ASP A 263 -1.79 21.63 8.91
C ASP A 263 -0.35 21.27 8.53
N SER A 264 0.08 20.02 8.78
CA SER A 264 1.35 19.45 8.32
C SER A 264 1.26 18.83 6.92
N GLN A 265 0.24 19.17 6.13
CA GLN A 265 0.06 18.74 4.73
C GLN A 265 -0.29 17.27 4.51
N PHE A 266 -0.65 16.53 5.57
CA PHE A 266 -1.25 15.21 5.42
C PHE A 266 -2.74 15.31 5.05
N MET A 267 -3.22 14.29 4.34
CA MET A 267 -4.62 14.08 4.03
C MET A 267 -5.14 12.93 4.88
N VAL A 268 -5.88 13.26 5.94
CA VAL A 268 -6.61 12.25 6.74
C VAL A 268 -7.78 11.74 5.91
N LYS A 269 -7.90 10.41 5.78
CA LYS A 269 -8.88 9.77 4.90
C LYS A 269 -9.85 8.88 5.64
N GLN A 270 -9.33 8.07 6.56
CA GLN A 270 -10.11 7.11 7.30
C GLN A 270 -9.67 7.09 8.76
N GLU A 271 -10.60 6.67 9.61
CA GLU A 271 -10.31 6.27 10.98
C GLU A 271 -10.43 4.74 11.04
N LEU A 272 -9.35 4.10 11.46
CA LEU A 272 -9.30 2.68 11.74
C LEU A 272 -9.50 2.48 13.24
N ILE A 273 -10.18 1.40 13.62
CA ILE A 273 -10.50 1.07 15.00
C ILE A 273 -9.91 -0.30 15.33
N TRP A 274 -8.90 -0.32 16.18
CA TRP A 274 -8.43 -1.59 16.75
C TRP A 274 -9.41 -2.07 17.81
N LEU A 275 -10.17 -3.11 17.48
CA LEU A 275 -11.03 -3.81 18.43
C LEU A 275 -10.18 -4.80 19.23
N LYS A 276 -10.21 -4.66 20.55
CA LYS A 276 -9.50 -5.54 21.47
C LYS A 276 -10.41 -6.67 21.93
N ASN A 277 -9.82 -7.85 22.15
CA ASN A 277 -10.48 -9.01 22.76
C ASN A 277 -11.02 -8.79 24.19
N SER A 278 -10.59 -7.73 24.86
CA SER A 278 -11.03 -7.36 26.20
C SER A 278 -11.13 -5.85 26.36
N PHE A 279 -12.11 -5.38 27.13
CA PHE A 279 -12.20 -3.96 27.49
C PHE A 279 -11.26 -3.62 28.66
N VAL A 280 -10.94 -2.33 28.79
CA VAL A 280 -10.20 -1.77 29.93
C VAL A 280 -11.20 -1.15 30.90
N LEU A 281 -11.27 -1.70 32.12
CA LEU A 281 -12.07 -1.14 33.20
C LEU A 281 -11.61 0.28 33.53
N GLY A 282 -12.52 1.24 33.39
CA GLY A 282 -12.33 2.65 33.69
C GLY A 282 -13.41 3.18 34.64
N ARG A 283 -13.28 4.45 35.05
CA ARG A 283 -14.25 5.15 35.93
C ARG A 283 -15.35 5.89 35.17
N GLN A 284 -15.39 5.76 33.84
CA GLN A 284 -16.38 6.39 32.96
C GLN A 284 -17.60 5.49 32.77
N ASP A 285 -18.68 6.04 32.21
CA ASP A 285 -19.93 5.31 31.93
C ASP A 285 -19.73 4.13 30.96
N TYR A 286 -18.80 4.29 30.00
CA TYR A 286 -18.40 3.25 29.05
C TYR A 286 -16.94 2.85 29.26
N HIS A 287 -16.66 1.57 29.06
CA HIS A 287 -15.29 1.05 29.13
C HIS A 287 -14.67 0.96 27.73
N TRP A 288 -13.40 1.37 27.61
CA TRP A 288 -12.69 1.36 26.34
C TRP A 288 -12.36 -0.08 25.93
N GLN A 289 -12.90 -0.53 24.79
CA GLN A 289 -12.53 -1.80 24.16
C GLN A 289 -11.79 -1.60 22.82
N HIS A 290 -11.50 -0.35 22.46
CA HIS A 290 -10.80 -0.07 21.22
C HIS A 290 -9.77 1.04 21.38
N GLU A 291 -8.90 1.15 20.38
CA GLU A 291 -8.03 2.30 20.13
C GLU A 291 -8.21 2.77 18.69
N PRO A 292 -8.35 4.08 18.44
CA PRO A 292 -8.46 4.60 17.09
C PRO A 292 -7.08 4.90 16.49
N CYS A 293 -7.02 4.85 15.15
CA CYS A 293 -5.87 5.17 14.34
C CYS A 293 -6.31 6.00 13.14
N LEU A 294 -5.67 7.13 12.90
CA LEU A 294 -5.88 7.93 11.70
C LEU A 294 -5.05 7.33 10.56
N TYR A 295 -5.70 7.09 9.42
CA TYR A 295 -5.08 6.64 8.19
C TYR A 295 -5.24 7.66 7.07
N GLY A 296 -4.21 7.79 6.24
CA GLY A 296 -4.21 8.69 5.11
C GLY A 296 -2.86 8.70 4.41
N TRP A 297 -2.58 9.77 3.68
CA TRP A 297 -1.33 9.94 2.94
C TRP A 297 -0.99 11.40 2.73
N LYS A 298 0.21 11.68 2.21
CA LYS A 298 0.61 13.03 1.86
C LYS A 298 -0.19 13.57 0.68
N LYS A 299 -0.53 14.86 0.72
CA LYS A 299 -1.28 15.55 -0.36
C LYS A 299 -0.49 15.73 -1.67
N ASP A 300 0.81 15.44 -1.67
CA ASP A 300 1.73 15.76 -2.76
C ASP A 300 1.78 14.71 -3.87
N GLY A 301 1.11 13.57 -3.71
CA GLY A 301 0.98 12.56 -4.77
C GLY A 301 0.01 11.43 -4.42
N SER A 302 -0.06 10.44 -5.30
CA SER A 302 -0.91 9.25 -5.12
C SER A 302 -0.30 8.28 -4.11
N HIS A 303 -1.12 7.81 -3.18
CA HIS A 303 -0.70 6.75 -2.26
C HIS A 303 -0.55 5.40 -2.96
N ARG A 304 0.22 4.52 -2.31
CA ARG A 304 0.38 3.13 -2.73
C ARG A 304 -0.33 2.23 -1.72
N TRP A 305 -1.09 1.29 -2.23
CA TRP A 305 -1.83 0.31 -1.46
C TRP A 305 -1.48 -1.09 -1.96
N TYR A 306 -1.16 -1.99 -1.03
CA TYR A 306 -0.76 -3.37 -1.29
C TYR A 306 -1.60 -4.38 -0.50
N GLY A 307 -2.60 -3.90 0.26
CA GLY A 307 -3.61 -4.78 0.82
C GLY A 307 -4.62 -5.22 -0.23
N ASP A 308 -5.37 -6.27 0.07
CA ASP A 308 -6.48 -6.69 -0.77
C ASP A 308 -7.67 -5.70 -0.71
N ARG A 309 -8.75 -6.02 -1.43
CA ARG A 309 -10.01 -5.23 -1.44
C ARG A 309 -10.98 -5.62 -0.30
N LYS A 310 -10.56 -6.44 0.65
CA LYS A 310 -11.38 -6.97 1.76
C LYS A 310 -11.06 -6.31 3.09
N GLN A 311 -10.03 -5.47 3.15
CA GLN A 311 -9.64 -4.72 4.34
C GLN A 311 -10.76 -3.78 4.82
N THR A 312 -10.97 -3.74 6.13
CA THR A 312 -12.03 -2.91 6.74
C THR A 312 -11.45 -1.91 7.73
N THR A 313 -12.26 -0.94 8.15
CA THR A 313 -11.86 0.04 9.17
C THR A 313 -11.89 -0.51 10.59
N VAL A 314 -12.29 -1.77 10.80
CA VAL A 314 -12.23 -2.44 12.10
C VAL A 314 -11.14 -3.49 12.04
N LEU A 315 -10.14 -3.34 12.91
CA LEU A 315 -8.97 -4.19 13.00
C LEU A 315 -9.14 -5.09 14.23
N ASP A 316 -9.41 -6.38 14.00
CA ASP A 316 -9.61 -7.36 15.07
C ASP A 316 -8.28 -8.05 15.39
N PHE A 317 -7.61 -7.56 16.43
CA PHE A 317 -6.34 -8.10 16.89
C PHE A 317 -6.37 -8.24 18.40
N ASP A 318 -5.89 -9.38 18.90
CA ASP A 318 -5.73 -9.58 20.33
C ASP A 318 -4.72 -8.59 20.90
N LYS A 319 -4.94 -8.15 22.15
CA LYS A 319 -3.88 -7.46 22.90
C LYS A 319 -2.70 -8.41 23.09
N PRO A 320 -1.45 -7.91 23.17
CA PRO A 320 -0.34 -8.74 23.59
C PRO A 320 -0.66 -9.33 24.97
N ILE A 321 -0.21 -10.56 25.21
CA ILE A 321 -0.42 -11.22 26.51
C ILE A 321 0.18 -10.31 27.58
N ALA A 322 -0.68 -9.79 28.46
CA ALA A 322 -0.29 -8.77 29.42
C ALA A 322 0.72 -9.34 30.41
N ASN A 323 1.94 -8.80 30.42
CA ASN A 323 2.76 -8.81 31.62
C ASN A 323 2.59 -7.47 32.37
N LYS A 324 2.61 -7.53 33.70
CA LYS A 324 2.19 -6.46 34.63
C LYS A 324 2.95 -5.14 34.47
N GLU A 325 4.07 -5.16 33.74
CA GLU A 325 5.00 -4.03 33.62
C GLU A 325 4.89 -3.29 32.28
N HIS A 326 4.15 -3.82 31.30
CA HIS A 326 4.03 -3.21 29.98
C HIS A 326 2.59 -2.79 29.62
N PRO A 327 2.15 -1.59 30.04
CA PRO A 327 0.75 -1.21 29.88
C PRO A 327 0.30 -0.81 28.46
N THR A 328 1.22 -0.51 27.54
CA THR A 328 0.90 0.17 26.26
C THR A 328 1.57 -0.39 25.00
N MET A 329 2.10 -1.62 24.99
CA MET A 329 2.69 -2.17 23.77
C MET A 329 1.61 -2.46 22.71
N LYS A 330 1.83 -2.02 21.47
CA LYS A 330 1.01 -2.42 20.33
C LYS A 330 1.40 -3.85 19.89
N PRO A 331 0.44 -4.72 19.51
CA PRO A 331 0.73 -6.04 18.96
C PRO A 331 1.59 -5.94 17.71
N ILE A 332 2.59 -6.81 17.59
CA ILE A 332 3.39 -6.94 16.37
C ILE A 332 2.50 -7.29 15.15
N PRO A 333 1.54 -8.23 15.22
CA PRO A 333 0.67 -8.57 14.08
C PRO A 333 -0.12 -7.37 13.55
N LEU A 334 -0.56 -6.47 14.43
CA LEU A 334 -1.31 -5.27 14.05
C LEU A 334 -0.44 -4.30 13.22
N PHE A 335 0.81 -4.08 13.64
CA PHE A 335 1.73 -3.21 12.90
C PHE A 335 2.21 -3.88 11.61
N ASP A 336 2.46 -5.19 11.62
CA ASP A 336 2.78 -5.95 10.40
C ASP A 336 1.68 -5.81 9.34
N TYR A 337 0.43 -6.01 9.75
CA TYR A 337 -0.74 -5.83 8.89
C TYR A 337 -0.77 -4.44 8.22
N GLN A 338 -0.55 -3.37 8.99
CA GLN A 338 -0.51 -2.00 8.48
C GLN A 338 0.69 -1.77 7.54
N ILE A 339 1.86 -2.31 7.89
CA ILE A 339 3.09 -2.21 7.10
C ILE A 339 2.92 -2.94 5.77
N LYS A 340 2.38 -4.15 5.75
CA LYS A 340 2.14 -4.93 4.52
C LYS A 340 1.14 -4.24 3.59
N ASN A 341 0.09 -3.64 4.13
CA ASN A 341 -0.92 -2.95 3.33
C ASN A 341 -0.39 -1.66 2.66
N SER A 342 0.71 -1.08 3.15
CA SER A 342 1.22 0.21 2.67
C SER A 342 2.72 0.21 2.31
N SER A 343 3.39 -0.95 2.28
CA SER A 343 4.81 -1.07 1.89
C SER A 343 5.18 -2.45 1.32
N LYS A 344 6.25 -2.50 0.53
CA LYS A 344 6.87 -3.74 0.01
C LYS A 344 8.14 -4.10 0.79
N LYS A 345 8.63 -5.33 0.59
CA LYS A 345 9.95 -5.74 1.08
C LYS A 345 11.04 -4.76 0.62
N GLY A 346 11.93 -4.41 1.54
CA GLY A 346 13.00 -3.44 1.33
C GLY A 346 12.60 -1.98 1.53
N ASP A 347 11.31 -1.67 1.62
CA ASP A 347 10.84 -0.30 1.88
C ASP A 347 11.21 0.19 3.28
N LYS A 348 11.26 1.51 3.42
CA LYS A 348 11.69 2.19 4.65
C LYS A 348 10.47 2.68 5.44
N ILE A 349 10.39 2.26 6.70
CA ILE A 349 9.28 2.55 7.60
C ILE A 349 9.79 3.49 8.69
N LEU A 350 9.20 4.68 8.77
CA LEU A 350 9.52 5.67 9.79
C LEU A 350 8.54 5.56 10.95
N ASP A 351 9.07 5.48 12.15
CA ASP A 351 8.33 5.64 13.40
C ASP A 351 9.04 6.68 14.26
N ILE A 352 8.34 7.78 14.52
CA ILE A 352 8.89 8.91 15.26
C ILE A 352 8.59 8.83 16.76
N PHE A 353 7.99 7.75 17.25
CA PHE A 353 7.73 7.50 18.67
C PHE A 353 7.91 5.99 18.94
N GLY A 354 9.18 5.56 18.93
CA GLY A 354 9.56 4.15 18.88
C GLY A 354 9.10 3.30 20.07
N GLY A 355 8.91 3.89 21.25
CA GLY A 355 8.36 3.20 22.42
C GLY A 355 9.17 1.95 22.77
N SER A 356 8.51 0.78 22.78
CA SER A 356 9.17 -0.52 23.01
C SER A 356 9.64 -1.24 21.75
N GLY A 357 9.58 -0.59 20.58
CA GLY A 357 10.15 -1.11 19.34
C GLY A 357 9.27 -2.09 18.57
N THR A 358 7.94 -2.04 18.73
CA THR A 358 7.01 -2.88 17.94
C THR A 358 7.26 -2.74 16.44
N THR A 359 7.42 -1.51 15.94
CA THR A 359 7.73 -1.24 14.53
C THR A 359 9.04 -1.89 14.08
N MET A 360 10.07 -1.89 14.94
CA MET A 360 11.37 -2.52 14.67
C MET A 360 11.21 -4.01 14.40
N ILE A 361 10.53 -4.71 15.31
CA ILE A 361 10.35 -6.16 15.23
C ILE A 361 9.43 -6.56 14.07
N ALA A 362 8.34 -5.81 13.84
CA ALA A 362 7.47 -6.04 12.68
C ALA A 362 8.23 -5.90 11.35
N CYS A 363 9.10 -4.89 11.22
CA CYS A 363 9.96 -4.72 10.05
C CYS A 363 11.03 -5.82 9.92
N GLU A 364 11.62 -6.25 11.05
CA GLU A 364 12.62 -7.33 11.07
C GLU A 364 12.03 -8.66 10.60
N GLN A 365 10.78 -8.98 10.97
CA GLN A 365 10.11 -10.21 10.53
C GLN A 365 9.71 -10.22 9.05
N ASN A 366 9.54 -9.04 8.44
CA ASN A 366 8.97 -8.91 7.09
C ASN A 366 9.89 -8.25 6.08
N ASP A 367 11.21 -8.22 6.31
CA ASP A 367 12.20 -7.67 5.37
C ASP A 367 11.98 -6.18 5.01
N ARG A 368 11.38 -5.39 5.90
CA ARG A 368 11.34 -3.91 5.78
C ARG A 368 12.49 -3.29 6.60
N GLN A 369 12.81 -2.02 6.33
CA GLN A 369 13.84 -1.29 7.07
C GLN A 369 13.18 -0.27 7.99
N ALA A 370 13.47 -0.34 9.28
CA ALA A 370 12.85 0.53 10.27
C ALA A 370 13.79 1.69 10.62
N TYR A 371 13.24 2.90 10.67
CA TYR A 371 13.89 4.12 11.11
C TYR A 371 13.11 4.62 12.34
N LEU A 372 13.66 4.41 13.53
CA LEU A 372 12.99 4.71 14.79
C LEU A 372 13.61 5.91 15.50
N MET A 373 12.75 6.82 15.98
CA MET A 373 13.11 7.86 16.93
C MET A 373 12.51 7.53 18.30
N GLU A 374 13.32 7.58 19.36
CA GLU A 374 12.83 7.47 20.74
C GLU A 374 13.51 8.51 21.63
N LEU A 375 12.72 9.22 22.43
CA LEU A 375 13.21 10.34 23.25
C LEU A 375 13.81 9.88 24.57
N ASP A 376 13.27 8.81 25.16
CA ASP A 376 13.75 8.30 26.43
C ASP A 376 14.91 7.31 26.23
N PRO A 377 16.12 7.61 26.72
CA PRO A 377 17.26 6.70 26.55
C PRO A 377 17.04 5.32 27.18
N LYS A 378 16.15 5.20 28.19
CA LYS A 378 15.79 3.88 28.74
C LYS A 378 15.03 3.02 27.74
N TYR A 379 14.11 3.63 27.00
CA TYR A 379 13.36 2.93 25.96
C TYR A 379 14.21 2.66 24.72
N VAL A 380 15.20 3.51 24.42
CA VAL A 380 16.22 3.21 23.39
C VAL A 380 16.98 1.92 23.72
N ASP A 381 17.45 1.77 24.97
CA ASP A 381 18.10 0.53 25.40
C ASP A 381 17.15 -0.68 25.32
N VAL A 382 15.87 -0.50 25.66
CA VAL A 382 14.85 -1.55 25.51
C VAL A 382 14.69 -1.99 24.07
N ILE A 383 14.59 -1.05 23.11
CA ILE A 383 14.49 -1.36 21.68
C ILE A 383 15.72 -2.14 21.20
N ILE A 384 16.92 -1.72 21.61
CA ILE A 384 18.17 -2.41 21.27
C ILE A 384 18.14 -3.84 21.82
N ASN A 385 17.93 -4.01 23.12
CA ASN A 385 17.92 -5.32 23.76
C ASN A 385 16.87 -6.25 23.12
N ARG A 386 15.67 -5.74 22.86
CA ARG A 386 14.59 -6.49 22.20
C ARG A 386 15.02 -7.03 20.84
N TRP A 387 15.61 -6.18 20.02
CA TRP A 387 16.07 -6.57 18.68
C TRP A 387 17.27 -7.52 18.73
N GLU A 388 18.22 -7.29 19.63
CA GLU A 388 19.38 -8.18 19.82
C GLU A 388 18.94 -9.58 20.30
N GLU A 389 18.00 -9.66 21.24
CA GLU A 389 17.43 -10.93 21.70
C GLU A 389 16.66 -11.65 20.58
N PHE A 390 15.84 -10.91 19.84
CA PHE A 390 15.04 -11.46 18.74
C PHE A 390 15.92 -12.02 17.61
N THR A 391 17.03 -11.34 17.28
CA THR A 391 17.85 -11.67 16.10
C THR A 391 19.14 -12.42 16.40
N GLY A 392 19.62 -12.38 17.64
CA GLY A 392 20.95 -12.85 18.04
C GLY A 392 22.12 -12.01 17.47
N LYS A 393 21.84 -10.80 16.97
CA LYS A 393 22.86 -9.85 16.45
C LYS A 393 23.13 -8.75 17.48
N GLU A 394 24.16 -7.94 17.23
CA GLU A 394 24.52 -6.81 18.08
C GLU A 394 24.29 -5.47 17.36
N ALA A 395 23.77 -4.49 18.10
CA ALA A 395 23.61 -3.12 17.65
C ALA A 395 24.95 -2.37 17.68
N ILE A 396 25.18 -1.54 16.67
CA ILE A 396 26.43 -0.77 16.54
C ILE A 396 26.11 0.71 16.73
N LYS A 397 26.68 1.34 17.75
CA LYS A 397 26.64 2.81 17.89
C LYS A 397 27.49 3.46 16.80
N LEU A 398 26.92 4.45 16.10
CA LEU A 398 27.53 5.07 14.92
C LEU A 398 28.34 6.34 15.22
N ASN A 399 28.15 6.97 16.39
CA ASN A 399 28.74 8.27 16.74
C ASN A 399 29.47 8.31 18.09
#